data_AF-A0A382XYQ6-F1
#
_entry.id   AF-A0A382XYQ6-F1
#
_cell.length_a   1.000
_cell.length_b   1.000
_cell.length_c   1.000
_cell.angle_alpha   90.00
_cell.angle_beta   90.00
_cell.angle_gamma   90.00
#
_symmetry.space_group_name_H-M   'P 1'
#
loop_
_entity.id
_entity.type
_entity.pdbx_description
1 polymer ?
#
loop_
_entity_poly.entity_id
_entity_poly.type
_entity_poly.pdbx_seq_one_letter_code
_entity_poly.pdbx_strand_id
1 'polypeptide(L)'
;TTSGSLHFKDVVPNQDAFVIQRLKAAGAVMLGKATMHELAFGVRSNNPVSGQCHNPWDLTKIPGGSSGGSGAVIAAGMALGTLGTDTGGSVRLPAAMNGVSGLRPTHGRVPNHGSTPVSPAYDTIGPMARRVDDVARILAVIAQGEPGSAPTGAPDLGNFLPGLNDGVEGLRLGLPRNHYFEDCDSEIAEAVMAGARTLEAQGAKIIEIDVDGAEDTHQWATIQIFTDACAYHAERLDQHPELFSPSVLERMLVGRSFSGIDYANAT
;
A
#
# COMPACT_ATOMS: atom_id res chain seq x y z
N THR A 1 6.25 -17.63 3.45
CA THR A 1 5.78 -16.38 2.83
C THR A 1 5.52 -16.66 1.39
N THR A 2 4.24 -16.74 1.02
CA THR A 2 3.82 -17.24 -0.30
C THR A 2 3.60 -16.14 -1.33
N SER A 3 3.53 -14.88 -0.90
CA SER A 3 3.25 -13.74 -1.79
C SER A 3 2.02 -13.96 -2.68
N GLY A 4 1.06 -14.77 -2.21
CA GLY A 4 -0.10 -15.21 -2.97
C GLY A 4 0.18 -16.13 -4.16
N SER A 5 1.43 -16.46 -4.50
CA SER A 5 1.75 -17.17 -5.74
C SER A 5 2.15 -18.63 -5.51
N LEU A 6 1.85 -19.49 -6.49
CA LEU A 6 2.26 -20.89 -6.47
C LEU A 6 3.79 -21.05 -6.50
N HIS A 7 4.52 -20.08 -7.06
CA HIS A 7 5.99 -20.07 -7.03
C HIS A 7 6.60 -20.03 -5.63
N PHE A 8 5.87 -19.51 -4.65
CA PHE A 8 6.36 -19.36 -3.29
C PHE A 8 5.51 -20.11 -2.27
N LYS A 9 4.59 -21.00 -2.72
CA LYS A 9 3.60 -21.66 -1.85
C LYS A 9 4.23 -22.40 -0.66
N ASP A 10 5.40 -22.98 -0.86
CA ASP A 10 6.12 -23.79 0.15
C ASP A 10 7.31 -23.02 0.79
N VAL A 11 7.48 -21.73 0.49
CA VAL A 11 8.62 -20.95 0.98
C VAL A 11 8.43 -20.63 2.46
N VAL A 12 9.35 -21.12 3.29
CA VAL A 12 9.46 -20.79 4.71
C VAL A 12 10.71 -19.92 4.92
N PRO A 13 10.56 -18.61 5.22
CA PRO A 13 11.71 -17.75 5.50
C PRO A 13 12.47 -18.22 6.74
N ASN A 14 13.79 -18.10 6.71
CA ASN A 14 14.67 -18.42 7.83
C ASN A 14 14.76 -17.28 8.87
N GLN A 15 14.30 -16.08 8.53
CA GLN A 15 14.33 -14.91 9.40
C GLN A 15 13.08 -14.04 9.23
N ASP A 16 12.72 -13.32 10.29
CA ASP A 16 11.71 -12.28 10.24
C ASP A 16 12.22 -11.07 9.45
N ALA A 17 11.33 -10.42 8.69
CA ALA A 17 11.56 -9.08 8.17
C ALA A 17 11.79 -8.08 9.32
N PHE A 18 12.59 -7.03 9.09
CA PHE A 18 12.97 -6.09 10.14
C PHE A 18 11.75 -5.47 10.85
N VAL A 19 10.73 -5.04 10.10
CA VAL A 19 9.48 -4.50 10.66
C VAL A 19 8.75 -5.48 11.58
N ILE A 20 8.85 -6.79 11.31
CA ILE A 20 8.25 -7.83 12.15
C ILE A 20 9.07 -8.00 13.43
N GLN A 21 10.40 -7.97 13.34
CA GLN A 21 11.28 -7.99 14.52
C GLN A 21 10.97 -6.80 15.45
N ARG A 22 10.79 -5.60 14.89
CA ARG A 22 10.42 -4.38 15.64
C ARG A 22 9.08 -4.54 16.35
N LEU A 23 8.05 -5.04 15.66
CA LEU A 23 6.74 -5.27 16.25
C LEU A 23 6.79 -6.30 17.39
N LYS A 24 7.49 -7.43 17.19
CA LYS A 24 7.66 -8.44 18.25
C LYS A 24 8.41 -7.86 19.45
N ALA A 25 9.47 -7.10 19.23
CA ALA A 25 10.22 -6.43 20.29
C ALA A 25 9.38 -5.39 21.06
N ALA A 26 8.40 -4.78 20.40
CA ALA A 26 7.42 -3.88 21.03
C ALA A 26 6.26 -4.63 21.74
N GLY A 27 6.28 -5.97 21.75
CA GLY A 27 5.27 -6.80 22.43
C GLY A 27 4.05 -7.18 21.57
N ALA A 28 4.09 -6.94 20.25
CA ALA A 28 2.99 -7.33 19.37
C ALA A 28 2.90 -8.86 19.22
N VAL A 29 1.67 -9.38 19.22
CA VAL A 29 1.37 -10.79 18.94
C VAL A 29 1.04 -10.95 17.45
N MET A 30 1.81 -11.78 16.75
CA MET A 30 1.59 -12.04 15.32
C MET A 30 0.51 -13.11 15.13
N LEU A 31 -0.66 -12.72 14.64
CA LEU A 31 -1.81 -13.62 14.45
C LEU A 31 -1.67 -14.55 13.24
N GLY A 32 -1.01 -14.09 12.17
CA GLY A 32 -0.88 -14.85 10.94
C GLY A 32 -0.48 -13.99 9.75
N LYS A 33 -0.66 -14.55 8.55
CA LYS A 33 -0.41 -13.87 7.27
C LYS A 33 -1.74 -13.60 6.60
N ALA A 34 -2.07 -12.32 6.38
CA ALA A 34 -3.25 -11.97 5.61
C ALA A 34 -3.09 -12.36 4.14
N THR A 35 -4.20 -12.70 3.49
CA THR A 35 -4.23 -12.91 2.03
C THR A 35 -4.01 -11.59 1.28
N MET A 36 -3.54 -11.68 0.04
CA MET A 36 -3.21 -10.52 -0.80
C MET A 36 -3.50 -10.81 -2.28
N HIS A 37 -3.41 -9.81 -3.15
CA HIS A 37 -3.40 -10.10 -4.58
C HIS A 37 -2.08 -10.80 -4.93
N GLU A 38 -2.12 -11.78 -5.83
CA GLU A 38 -0.92 -12.53 -6.22
C GLU A 38 0.21 -11.55 -6.60
N LEU A 39 1.37 -11.73 -5.95
CA LEU A 39 2.60 -10.93 -6.12
C LEU A 39 2.41 -9.42 -5.93
N ALA A 40 1.37 -9.02 -5.20
CA ALA A 40 0.94 -7.63 -5.09
C ALA A 40 0.61 -6.95 -6.43
N PHE A 41 0.38 -7.73 -7.50
CA PHE A 41 0.29 -7.21 -8.87
C PHE A 41 -1.16 -7.07 -9.36
N GLY A 42 -2.00 -6.46 -8.52
CA GLY A 42 -3.39 -6.15 -8.82
C GLY A 42 -4.21 -5.75 -7.59
N VAL A 43 -5.47 -5.38 -7.85
CA VAL A 43 -6.29 -4.60 -6.89
C VAL A 43 -7.51 -5.35 -6.34
N ARG A 44 -7.61 -6.66 -6.55
CA ARG A 44 -8.78 -7.46 -6.15
C ARG A 44 -8.55 -8.40 -4.97
N SER A 45 -7.29 -8.59 -4.58
CA SER A 45 -6.88 -9.56 -3.54
C SER A 45 -7.39 -10.99 -3.74
N ASN A 46 -7.25 -11.48 -4.98
CA ASN A 46 -7.40 -12.88 -5.36
C ASN A 46 -6.03 -13.47 -5.67
N ASN A 47 -5.86 -14.74 -5.31
CA ASN A 47 -4.63 -15.46 -5.58
C ASN A 47 -4.85 -17.00 -5.55
N PRO A 48 -4.00 -17.80 -6.22
CA PRO A 48 -4.17 -19.25 -6.32
C PRO A 48 -3.88 -20.01 -5.01
N VAL A 49 -3.20 -19.40 -4.04
CA VAL A 49 -2.82 -20.06 -2.78
C VAL A 49 -3.95 -20.07 -1.75
N SER A 50 -4.73 -18.98 -1.68
CA SER A 50 -5.75 -18.78 -0.64
C SER A 50 -7.13 -18.40 -1.20
N GLY A 51 -7.26 -18.24 -2.51
CA GLY A 51 -8.51 -17.90 -3.18
C GLY A 51 -8.83 -16.40 -3.14
N GLN A 52 -10.12 -16.09 -3.37
CA GLN A 52 -10.64 -14.72 -3.35
C GLN A 52 -10.87 -14.26 -1.91
N CYS A 53 -10.30 -13.10 -1.56
CA CYS A 53 -10.69 -12.38 -0.35
C CYS A 53 -11.97 -11.58 -0.63
N HIS A 54 -12.92 -11.55 0.30
CA HIS A 54 -14.17 -10.81 0.15
C HIS A 54 -14.23 -9.63 1.12
N ASN A 55 -14.97 -8.58 0.74
CA ASN A 55 -15.17 -7.43 1.60
C ASN A 55 -16.12 -7.78 2.77
N PRO A 56 -15.75 -7.56 4.04
CA PRO A 56 -16.63 -7.88 5.17
C PRO A 56 -17.94 -7.08 5.22
N TRP A 57 -18.02 -5.93 4.55
CA TRP A 57 -19.24 -5.13 4.45
C TRP A 57 -20.26 -5.72 3.46
N ASP A 58 -19.78 -6.39 2.41
CA ASP A 58 -20.59 -7.10 1.41
C ASP A 58 -19.73 -8.19 0.76
N LEU A 59 -20.05 -9.46 1.06
CA LEU A 59 -19.27 -10.60 0.59
C LEU A 59 -19.34 -10.80 -0.94
N THR A 60 -20.23 -10.12 -1.65
CA THR A 60 -20.25 -10.11 -3.12
C THR A 60 -19.20 -9.18 -3.74
N LYS A 61 -18.54 -8.34 -2.92
CA LYS A 61 -17.59 -7.31 -3.34
C LYS A 61 -16.15 -7.69 -3.01
N ILE A 62 -15.23 -7.07 -3.73
CA ILE A 62 -13.79 -7.15 -3.46
C ILE A 62 -13.40 -6.22 -2.30
N PRO A 63 -12.38 -6.56 -1.51
CA PRO A 63 -11.87 -5.71 -0.43
C PRO A 63 -10.85 -4.66 -0.94
N GLY A 64 -10.67 -4.51 -2.25
CA GLY A 64 -9.53 -3.79 -2.82
C GLY A 64 -8.24 -4.58 -2.71
N GLY A 65 -7.14 -4.03 -3.21
CA GLY A 65 -5.86 -4.74 -3.21
C GLY A 65 -4.65 -3.83 -3.45
N SER A 66 -3.44 -4.36 -3.33
CA SER A 66 -3.17 -5.79 -3.11
C SER A 66 -3.32 -6.26 -1.66
N SER A 67 -3.30 -5.37 -0.67
CA SER A 67 -3.41 -5.70 0.76
C SER A 67 -4.85 -5.86 1.26
N GLY A 68 -5.76 -6.34 0.41
CA GLY A 68 -7.19 -6.52 0.72
C GLY A 68 -7.47 -7.39 1.93
N GLY A 69 -6.74 -8.50 2.10
CA GLY A 69 -6.87 -9.33 3.29
C GLY A 69 -6.48 -8.59 4.58
N SER A 70 -5.45 -7.74 4.52
CA SER A 70 -5.02 -6.93 5.66
C SER A 70 -6.07 -5.89 6.06
N GLY A 71 -6.78 -5.29 5.10
CA GLY A 71 -7.93 -4.42 5.37
C GLY A 71 -9.14 -5.19 5.91
N ALA A 72 -9.47 -6.32 5.27
CA ALA A 72 -10.63 -7.14 5.62
C ALA A 72 -10.56 -7.70 7.04
N VAL A 73 -9.41 -8.18 7.50
CA VAL A 73 -9.28 -8.70 8.89
C VAL A 73 -9.49 -7.63 9.96
N ILE A 74 -9.14 -6.36 9.68
CA ILE A 74 -9.39 -5.24 10.60
C ILE A 74 -10.88 -4.89 10.60
N ALA A 75 -11.49 -4.82 9.42
CA ALA A 75 -12.92 -4.55 9.29
C ALA A 75 -13.76 -5.62 9.99
N ALA A 76 -13.39 -6.89 9.85
CA ALA A 76 -14.00 -8.03 10.54
C ALA A 76 -13.69 -8.11 12.05
N GLY A 77 -12.83 -7.25 12.60
CA GLY A 77 -12.48 -7.22 14.02
C GLY A 77 -11.56 -8.37 14.47
N MET A 78 -10.85 -9.01 13.54
CA MET A 78 -9.94 -10.12 13.83
C MET A 78 -8.54 -9.65 14.26
N ALA A 79 -8.14 -8.44 13.89
CA ALA A 79 -6.85 -7.85 14.22
C ALA A 79 -6.96 -6.36 14.58
N LEU A 80 -6.14 -5.89 15.51
CA LEU A 80 -6.07 -4.48 15.90
C LEU A 80 -5.35 -3.62 14.86
N GLY A 81 -4.32 -4.19 14.23
CA GLY A 81 -3.57 -3.56 13.17
C GLY A 81 -2.89 -4.58 12.27
N THR A 82 -2.61 -4.17 11.05
CA THR A 82 -1.93 -4.98 10.05
C THR A 82 -0.87 -4.16 9.33
N LEU A 83 0.02 -4.87 8.63
CA LEU A 83 0.90 -4.27 7.65
C LEU A 83 0.42 -4.66 6.25
N GLY A 84 0.63 -3.75 5.29
CA GLY A 84 0.52 -4.01 3.86
C GLY A 84 1.67 -3.33 3.12
N THR A 85 1.70 -3.48 1.81
CA THR A 85 2.63 -2.76 0.93
C THR A 85 1.85 -1.85 -0.02
N ASP A 86 2.38 -0.67 -0.32
CA ASP A 86 1.75 0.34 -1.18
C ASP A 86 2.74 0.79 -2.26
N THR A 87 2.73 0.06 -3.39
CA THR A 87 3.48 0.41 -4.60
C THR A 87 2.70 1.44 -5.43
N GLY A 88 1.40 1.21 -5.62
CA GLY A 88 0.51 2.06 -6.42
C GLY A 88 -0.85 2.32 -5.79
N GLY A 89 -0.97 2.25 -4.46
CA GLY A 89 -2.22 2.39 -3.72
C GLY A 89 -2.58 1.19 -2.84
N SER A 90 -1.72 0.18 -2.77
CA SER A 90 -2.06 -1.14 -2.22
C SER A 90 -2.24 -1.22 -0.70
N VAL A 91 -2.06 -0.12 0.04
CA VAL A 91 -2.54 0.04 1.44
C VAL A 91 -3.77 0.95 1.45
N ARG A 92 -3.68 2.09 0.77
CA ARG A 92 -4.74 3.13 0.77
C ARG A 92 -6.05 2.64 0.15
N LEU A 93 -6.01 1.92 -0.97
CA LEU A 93 -7.18 1.39 -1.66
C LEU A 93 -7.92 0.34 -0.80
N PRO A 94 -7.26 -0.71 -0.27
CA PRO A 94 -7.90 -1.59 0.70
C PRO A 94 -8.44 -0.88 1.95
N ALA A 95 -7.71 0.11 2.48
CA ALA A 95 -8.17 0.85 3.64
C ALA A 95 -9.50 1.57 3.37
N ALA A 96 -9.59 2.28 2.23
CA ALA A 96 -10.81 2.94 1.80
C ALA A 96 -11.97 1.95 1.58
N MET A 97 -11.72 0.85 0.85
CA MET A 97 -12.78 -0.12 0.51
C MET A 97 -13.29 -0.92 1.71
N ASN A 98 -12.47 -1.11 2.76
CA ASN A 98 -12.87 -1.83 3.97
C ASN A 98 -13.27 -0.88 5.12
N GLY A 99 -13.30 0.43 4.91
CA GLY A 99 -13.69 1.39 5.95
C GLY A 99 -12.73 1.41 7.14
N VAL A 100 -11.42 1.32 6.90
CA VAL A 100 -10.36 1.36 7.92
C VAL A 100 -9.33 2.44 7.59
N SER A 101 -8.49 2.81 8.56
CA SER A 101 -7.39 3.75 8.34
C SER A 101 -6.17 3.03 7.77
N GLY A 102 -5.53 3.62 6.76
CA GLY A 102 -4.30 3.10 6.16
C GLY A 102 -3.38 4.23 5.75
N LEU A 103 -2.09 4.07 6.02
CA LEU A 103 -1.08 5.08 5.72
C LEU A 103 -0.03 4.51 4.77
N ARG A 104 0.26 5.26 3.71
CA ARG A 104 1.49 5.11 2.93
C ARG A 104 2.50 6.16 3.43
N PRO A 105 3.52 5.77 4.22
CA PRO A 105 4.57 6.70 4.65
C PRO A 105 5.37 7.26 3.47
N THR A 106 6.23 8.25 3.75
CA THR A 106 7.29 8.64 2.82
C THR A 106 8.09 7.41 2.39
N HIS A 107 8.40 7.29 1.10
CA HIS A 107 9.25 6.21 0.62
C HIS A 107 10.59 6.19 1.37
N GLY A 108 11.05 4.99 1.71
CA GLY A 108 12.24 4.78 2.55
C GLY A 108 12.05 5.04 4.05
N ARG A 109 10.93 5.61 4.53
CA ARG A 109 10.68 5.81 5.97
C ARG A 109 10.71 4.51 6.76
N VAL A 110 10.12 3.47 6.18
CA VAL A 110 10.01 2.14 6.79
C VAL A 110 10.94 1.22 6.00
N PRO A 111 11.86 0.50 6.66
CA PRO A 111 12.70 -0.49 5.98
C PRO A 111 11.85 -1.58 5.33
N ASN A 112 12.08 -1.86 4.04
CA ASN A 112 11.34 -2.88 3.28
C ASN A 112 12.03 -4.25 3.21
N HIS A 113 13.17 -4.44 3.89
CA HIS A 113 13.92 -5.69 3.84
C HIS A 113 13.07 -6.88 4.35
N GLY A 114 13.10 -7.97 3.59
CA GLY A 114 12.30 -9.17 3.85
C GLY A 114 10.89 -9.15 3.27
N SER A 115 10.49 -8.08 2.57
CA SER A 115 9.32 -8.08 1.69
C SER A 115 9.68 -8.61 0.30
N THR A 116 8.74 -9.30 -0.37
CA THR A 116 8.86 -9.55 -1.82
C THR A 116 8.71 -8.22 -2.55
N PRO A 117 9.66 -7.84 -3.43
CA PRO A 117 9.59 -6.58 -4.17
C PRO A 117 8.60 -6.66 -5.33
N VAL A 118 8.03 -5.50 -5.67
CA VAL A 118 7.33 -5.26 -6.94
C VAL A 118 8.09 -4.21 -7.73
N SER A 119 8.32 -3.05 -7.13
CA SER A 119 9.11 -1.96 -7.71
C SER A 119 9.79 -1.18 -6.59
N PRO A 120 11.12 -1.37 -6.38
CA PRO A 120 11.83 -0.82 -5.24
C PRO A 120 11.71 0.71 -5.09
N ALA A 121 11.55 1.45 -6.18
CA ALA A 121 11.38 2.90 -6.18
C ALA A 121 10.03 3.36 -5.59
N TYR A 122 9.04 2.47 -5.52
CA TYR A 122 7.68 2.78 -5.08
C TYR A 122 7.25 2.00 -3.84
N ASP A 123 7.74 0.77 -3.69
CA ASP A 123 7.37 -0.13 -2.62
C ASP A 123 7.51 0.54 -1.26
N THR A 124 6.43 0.53 -0.49
CA THR A 124 6.38 1.15 0.83
C THR A 124 5.55 0.28 1.76
N ILE A 125 6.13 -0.24 2.84
CA ILE A 125 5.36 -0.89 3.89
C ILE A 125 4.55 0.17 4.64
N GLY A 126 3.24 -0.06 4.74
CA GLY A 126 2.29 0.84 5.38
C GLY A 126 1.44 0.14 6.44
N PRO A 127 1.19 0.79 7.59
CA PRO A 127 0.28 0.27 8.60
C PRO A 127 -1.18 0.53 8.25
N MET A 128 -2.05 -0.38 8.67
CA MET A 128 -3.50 -0.21 8.70
C MET A 128 -4.04 -0.56 10.08
N ALA A 129 -5.07 0.17 10.52
CA ALA A 129 -5.80 -0.09 11.75
C ALA A 129 -7.21 0.54 11.67
N ARG A 130 -8.08 0.23 12.64
CA ARG A 130 -9.42 0.84 12.69
C ARG A 130 -9.36 2.34 13.00
N ARG A 131 -8.33 2.77 13.75
CA ARG A 131 -8.18 4.14 14.22
C ARG A 131 -6.83 4.71 13.81
N VAL A 132 -6.79 6.02 13.57
CA VAL A 132 -5.59 6.75 13.14
C VAL A 132 -4.50 6.77 14.22
N ASP A 133 -4.87 6.80 15.50
CA ASP A 133 -3.94 6.70 16.63
C ASP A 133 -3.20 5.36 16.67
N ASP A 134 -3.88 4.25 16.35
CA ASP A 134 -3.25 2.94 16.21
C ASP A 134 -2.30 2.88 15.00
N VAL A 135 -2.68 3.45 13.86
CA VAL A 135 -1.80 3.58 12.67
C VAL A 135 -0.53 4.34 13.04
N ALA A 136 -0.64 5.45 13.76
CA ALA A 136 0.48 6.26 14.22
C ALA A 136 1.40 5.49 15.17
N ARG A 137 0.85 4.73 16.11
CA ARG A 137 1.62 3.88 17.05
C ARG A 137 2.38 2.78 16.32
N ILE A 138 1.75 2.12 15.36
CA ILE A 138 2.42 1.09 14.54
C ILE A 138 3.55 1.74 13.73
N LEU A 139 3.30 2.90 13.11
CA LEU A 139 4.32 3.63 12.36
C LEU A 139 5.55 3.95 13.23
N ALA A 140 5.34 4.45 14.45
CA ALA A 140 6.42 4.80 15.37
C ALA A 140 7.33 3.61 15.74
N VAL A 141 6.80 2.39 15.65
CA VAL A 141 7.55 1.15 15.89
C VAL A 141 8.31 0.70 14.63
N ILE A 142 7.65 0.70 13.47
CA ILE A 142 8.21 0.12 12.23
C ILE A 142 9.11 1.08 11.47
N ALA A 143 8.98 2.40 11.67
CA ALA A 143 9.79 3.43 11.01
C ALA A 143 11.16 3.65 11.68
N GLN A 144 11.56 2.78 12.60
CA GLN A 144 12.88 2.86 13.23
C GLN A 144 13.95 2.41 12.24
N GLY A 145 15.12 3.04 12.28
CA GLY A 145 16.23 2.70 11.40
C GLY A 145 16.71 1.27 11.60
N GLU A 146 17.03 0.59 10.51
CA GLU A 146 17.62 -0.75 10.54
C GLU A 146 19.14 -0.65 10.70
N PRO A 147 19.75 -1.31 11.69
CA PRO A 147 21.20 -1.30 11.85
C PRO A 147 21.91 -1.80 10.58
N GLY A 148 22.80 -0.98 10.03
CA GLY A 148 23.56 -1.32 8.83
C GLY A 148 22.83 -1.08 7.49
N SER A 149 21.58 -0.60 7.51
CA SER A 149 20.93 -0.16 6.27
C SER A 149 21.51 1.17 5.81
N ALA A 150 21.53 1.40 4.49
CA ALA A 150 21.86 2.71 3.94
C ALA A 150 20.92 3.79 4.52
N PRO A 151 21.41 5.01 4.78
CA PRO A 151 20.56 6.11 5.20
C PRO A 151 19.41 6.32 4.22
N THR A 152 18.21 6.44 4.74
CA THR A 152 17.02 6.75 3.96
C THR A 152 16.98 8.25 3.70
N GLY A 153 16.52 8.70 2.52
CA GLY A 153 16.31 10.13 2.26
C GLY A 153 15.16 10.76 3.08
N ALA A 154 14.44 9.96 3.86
CA ALA A 154 13.29 10.40 4.63
C ALA A 154 13.72 11.20 5.90
N PRO A 155 13.27 12.46 6.10
CA PRO A 155 13.68 13.31 7.23
C PRO A 155 13.27 12.72 8.59
N ASP A 156 14.08 12.76 9.64
CA ASP A 156 13.64 12.28 10.96
C ASP A 156 12.38 13.04 11.45
N LEU A 157 11.35 12.31 11.88
CA LEU A 157 10.10 12.87 12.42
C LEU A 157 10.15 13.03 13.94
N GLY A 158 11.16 12.48 14.61
CA GLY A 158 11.19 12.37 16.06
C GLY A 158 10.00 11.57 16.61
N ASN A 159 9.66 11.81 17.87
CA ASN A 159 8.46 11.23 18.47
C ASN A 159 7.23 12.14 18.22
N PHE A 160 6.43 11.79 17.22
CA PHE A 160 5.22 12.52 16.85
C PHE A 160 3.97 12.12 17.67
N LEU A 161 4.04 11.06 18.49
CA LEU A 161 2.87 10.56 19.22
C LEU A 161 2.23 11.57 20.20
N PRO A 162 2.99 12.42 20.91
CA PRO A 162 2.40 13.41 21.81
C PRO A 162 1.53 14.45 21.11
N GLY A 163 1.84 14.77 19.84
CA GLY A 163 1.14 15.80 19.06
C GLY A 163 -0.04 15.30 18.23
N LEU A 164 -0.43 14.02 18.36
CA LEU A 164 -1.51 13.44 17.54
C LEU A 164 -2.87 14.16 17.70
N ASN A 165 -3.06 14.87 18.81
CA ASN A 165 -4.31 15.58 19.12
C ASN A 165 -4.15 17.11 19.08
N ASP A 166 -3.09 17.63 18.46
CA ASP A 166 -2.84 19.09 18.37
C ASP A 166 -3.89 19.81 17.48
N GLY A 167 -4.74 19.05 16.79
CA GLY A 167 -5.79 19.58 15.93
C GLY A 167 -5.26 20.04 14.57
N VAL A 168 -6.10 20.77 13.84
CA VAL A 168 -5.81 21.21 12.47
C VAL A 168 -5.90 22.73 12.29
N GLU A 169 -6.04 23.48 13.38
CA GLU A 169 -6.18 24.94 13.34
C GLU A 169 -4.99 25.59 12.63
N GLY A 170 -5.27 26.41 11.63
CA GLY A 170 -4.26 27.12 10.84
C GLY A 170 -3.56 26.29 9.77
N LEU A 171 -3.77 24.96 9.71
CA LEU A 171 -3.21 24.13 8.63
C LEU A 171 -3.80 24.52 7.28
N ARG A 172 -2.98 24.48 6.23
CA ARG A 172 -3.40 24.72 4.84
C ARG A 172 -3.56 23.38 4.14
N LEU A 173 -4.77 23.07 3.68
CA LEU A 173 -5.09 21.81 3.03
C LEU A 173 -5.45 22.08 1.57
N GLY A 174 -4.64 21.54 0.66
CA GLY A 174 -4.91 21.61 -0.78
C GLY A 174 -6.05 20.66 -1.16
N LEU A 175 -7.08 21.16 -1.84
CA LEU A 175 -8.17 20.39 -2.42
C LEU A 175 -8.01 20.39 -3.95
N PRO A 176 -7.58 19.28 -4.56
CA PRO A 176 -7.39 19.20 -6.01
C PRO A 176 -8.72 19.38 -6.77
N ARG A 177 -8.72 20.23 -7.80
CA ARG A 177 -9.90 20.45 -8.67
C ARG A 177 -9.92 19.56 -9.91
N ASN A 178 -8.76 19.33 -10.53
CA ASN A 178 -8.62 18.53 -11.75
C ASN A 178 -8.35 17.06 -11.44
N HIS A 179 -8.72 16.16 -12.35
CA HIS A 179 -8.45 14.71 -12.34
C HIS A 179 -9.10 13.89 -11.21
N TYR A 180 -8.99 14.30 -9.94
CA TYR A 180 -9.37 13.50 -8.77
C TYR A 180 -10.88 13.27 -8.59
N PHE A 181 -11.71 14.16 -9.14
CA PHE A 181 -13.18 14.05 -9.09
C PHE A 181 -13.80 13.78 -10.47
N GLU A 182 -12.98 13.64 -11.51
CA GLU A 182 -13.42 13.22 -12.84
C GLU A 182 -13.81 11.74 -12.79
N ASP A 183 -14.96 11.38 -13.37
CA ASP A 183 -15.53 10.03 -13.34
C ASP A 183 -15.64 9.40 -11.92
N CYS A 184 -15.78 10.25 -10.89
CA CYS A 184 -15.96 9.84 -9.50
C CYS A 184 -17.45 9.64 -9.18
N ASP A 185 -17.77 8.62 -8.39
CA ASP A 185 -19.12 8.43 -7.86
C ASP A 185 -19.50 9.64 -6.97
N SER A 186 -20.71 10.17 -7.18
CA SER A 186 -21.18 11.35 -6.45
C SER A 186 -21.18 11.14 -4.93
N GLU A 187 -21.49 9.93 -4.44
CA GLU A 187 -21.49 9.66 -3.00
C GLU A 187 -20.07 9.74 -2.41
N ILE A 188 -19.05 9.32 -3.18
CA ILE A 188 -17.64 9.43 -2.78
C ILE A 188 -17.21 10.89 -2.78
N ALA A 189 -17.54 11.64 -3.84
CA ALA A 189 -17.23 13.06 -3.93
C ALA A 189 -17.85 13.85 -2.77
N GLU A 190 -19.12 13.60 -2.46
CA GLU A 190 -19.83 14.22 -1.35
C GLU A 190 -19.19 13.90 0.01
N ALA A 191 -18.78 12.64 0.24
CA ALA A 191 -18.12 12.22 1.46
C ALA A 191 -16.77 12.91 1.66
N VAL A 192 -15.95 13.03 0.60
CA VAL A 192 -14.68 13.77 0.66
C VAL A 192 -14.92 15.24 0.98
N MET A 193 -15.90 15.87 0.34
CA MET A 193 -16.25 17.27 0.60
C MET A 193 -16.82 17.49 2.00
N ALA A 194 -17.56 16.53 2.56
CA ALA A 194 -17.99 16.56 3.96
C ALA A 194 -16.81 16.49 4.93
N GLY A 195 -15.79 15.68 4.61
CA GLY A 195 -14.52 15.65 5.35
C GLY A 195 -13.79 16.99 5.31
N ALA A 196 -13.68 17.61 4.13
CA ALA A 196 -13.06 18.92 3.97
C ALA A 196 -13.78 20.01 4.80
N ARG A 197 -15.12 20.07 4.76
CA ARG A 197 -15.92 20.99 5.58
C ARG A 197 -15.74 20.75 7.08
N THR A 198 -15.58 19.50 7.50
CA THR A 198 -15.33 19.16 8.91
C THR A 198 -13.98 19.72 9.37
N LEU A 199 -12.94 19.58 8.55
CA LEU A 199 -11.60 20.12 8.85
C LEU A 199 -11.60 21.66 8.84
N GLU A 200 -12.31 22.27 7.89
CA GLU A 200 -12.50 23.73 7.85
C GLU A 200 -13.18 24.27 9.10
N ALA A 201 -14.26 23.61 9.55
CA ALA A 201 -14.96 23.96 10.78
C ALA A 201 -14.07 23.82 12.05
N GLN A 202 -13.00 23.03 11.98
CA GLN A 202 -11.99 22.88 13.03
C GLN A 202 -10.80 23.85 12.88
N GLY A 203 -10.89 24.83 11.97
CA GLY A 203 -9.91 25.90 11.81
C GLY A 203 -8.85 25.65 10.73
N ALA A 204 -8.94 24.57 9.96
CA ALA A 204 -8.10 24.39 8.78
C ALA A 204 -8.52 25.36 7.65
N LYS A 205 -7.58 25.70 6.78
CA LYS A 205 -7.79 26.53 5.58
C LYS A 205 -7.80 25.63 4.35
N ILE A 206 -8.97 25.44 3.75
CA ILE A 206 -9.10 24.69 2.50
C ILE A 206 -8.72 25.59 1.34
N ILE A 207 -7.84 25.11 0.47
CA ILE A 207 -7.30 25.85 -0.67
C ILE A 207 -7.50 24.98 -1.90
N GLU A 208 -8.36 25.41 -2.81
CA GLU A 208 -8.45 24.77 -4.12
C GLU A 208 -7.13 24.90 -4.88
N ILE A 209 -6.66 23.81 -5.44
CA ILE A 209 -5.43 23.76 -6.24
C ILE A 209 -5.65 22.95 -7.51
N ASP A 210 -4.87 23.27 -8.53
CA ASP A 210 -4.68 22.38 -9.68
C ASP A 210 -3.37 21.60 -9.46
N VAL A 211 -3.39 20.32 -9.78
CA VAL A 211 -2.24 19.43 -9.68
C VAL A 211 -1.83 19.05 -11.09
N ASP A 212 -0.86 19.78 -11.62
CA ASP A 212 -0.35 19.56 -12.99
C ASP A 212 0.20 18.14 -13.15
N GLY A 213 -0.19 17.45 -14.23
CA GLY A 213 0.27 16.10 -14.56
C GLY A 213 -0.32 14.99 -13.71
N ALA A 214 -1.36 15.27 -12.90
CA ALA A 214 -2.04 14.25 -12.10
C ALA A 214 -2.63 13.12 -12.98
N GLU A 215 -3.15 13.49 -14.14
CA GLU A 215 -3.74 12.60 -15.14
C GLU A 215 -2.76 11.59 -15.74
N ASP A 216 -1.49 11.98 -15.87
CA ASP A 216 -0.47 11.16 -16.54
C ASP A 216 0.40 10.38 -15.54
N THR A 217 0.49 10.84 -14.30
CA THR A 217 1.42 10.29 -13.28
C THR A 217 1.24 8.79 -13.09
N HIS A 218 0.01 8.28 -13.14
CA HIS A 218 -0.26 6.85 -13.01
C HIS A 218 0.34 6.04 -14.18
N GLN A 219 0.28 6.57 -15.40
CA GLN A 219 0.82 5.91 -16.58
C GLN A 219 2.35 5.82 -16.51
N TRP A 220 3.02 6.90 -16.11
CA TRP A 220 4.48 6.90 -15.93
C TRP A 220 4.93 5.90 -14.86
N ALA A 221 4.29 5.92 -13.69
CA ALA A 221 4.58 4.95 -12.63
C ALA A 221 4.34 3.51 -13.08
N THR A 222 3.31 3.26 -13.90
CA THR A 222 2.98 1.94 -14.43
C THR A 222 4.11 1.35 -15.29
N ILE A 223 4.76 2.16 -16.12
CA ILE A 223 5.90 1.72 -16.95
C ILE A 223 7.01 1.17 -16.05
N GLN A 224 7.41 1.93 -15.02
CA GLN A 224 8.47 1.51 -14.10
C GLN A 224 8.06 0.29 -13.28
N ILE A 225 6.86 0.32 -12.69
CA ILE A 225 6.37 -0.77 -11.83
C ILE A 225 6.29 -2.09 -12.60
N PHE A 226 5.82 -2.07 -13.85
CA PHE A 226 5.68 -3.28 -14.65
C PHE A 226 7.04 -3.79 -15.13
N THR A 227 7.93 -2.88 -15.51
CA THR A 227 9.30 -3.24 -15.93
C THR A 227 10.06 -3.88 -14.78
N ASP A 228 10.01 -3.30 -13.58
CA ASP A 228 10.66 -3.82 -12.38
C ASP A 228 10.13 -5.20 -11.98
N ALA A 229 8.80 -5.35 -11.92
CA ALA A 229 8.17 -6.61 -11.57
C ALA A 229 8.50 -7.71 -12.59
N CYS A 230 8.47 -7.37 -13.89
CA CYS A 230 8.87 -8.27 -14.96
C CYS A 230 10.34 -8.68 -14.83
N ALA A 231 11.24 -7.74 -14.55
CA ALA A 231 12.66 -8.02 -14.38
C ALA A 231 12.91 -8.92 -13.17
N TYR A 232 12.28 -8.65 -12.03
CA TYR A 232 12.40 -9.46 -10.81
C TYR A 232 11.88 -10.90 -11.00
N HIS A 233 10.87 -11.09 -11.85
CA HIS A 233 10.27 -12.38 -12.13
C HIS A 233 10.73 -13.01 -13.46
N ALA A 234 11.71 -12.45 -14.17
CA ALA A 234 12.07 -12.84 -15.54
C ALA A 234 12.28 -14.36 -15.70
N GLU A 235 13.09 -14.95 -14.81
CA GLU A 235 13.36 -16.39 -14.82
C GLU A 235 12.09 -17.24 -14.62
N ARG A 236 11.19 -16.81 -13.72
CA ARG A 236 9.92 -17.51 -13.44
C ARG A 236 8.97 -17.43 -14.63
N LEU A 237 8.94 -16.26 -15.29
CA LEU A 237 8.15 -16.05 -16.51
C LEU A 237 8.64 -16.93 -17.67
N ASP A 238 9.95 -17.16 -17.78
CA ASP A 238 10.53 -17.99 -18.84
C ASP A 238 10.41 -19.49 -18.56
N GLN A 239 10.62 -19.92 -17.32
CA GLN A 239 10.70 -21.35 -16.98
C GLN A 239 9.34 -21.96 -16.57
N HIS A 240 8.52 -21.20 -15.85
CA HIS A 240 7.30 -21.70 -15.20
C HIS A 240 6.11 -20.72 -15.27
N PRO A 241 5.78 -20.18 -16.46
CA PRO A 241 4.69 -19.21 -16.61
C PRO A 241 3.32 -19.76 -16.18
N GLU A 242 3.12 -21.08 -16.22
CA GLU A 242 1.90 -21.76 -15.83
C GLU A 242 1.55 -21.64 -14.33
N LEU A 243 2.52 -21.22 -13.51
CA LEU A 243 2.33 -21.05 -12.06
C LEU A 243 1.83 -19.65 -11.67
N PHE A 244 1.77 -18.70 -12.61
CA PHE A 244 1.10 -17.41 -12.42
C PHE A 244 -0.40 -17.52 -12.75
N SER A 245 -1.25 -16.76 -12.06
CA SER A 245 -2.62 -16.56 -12.54
C SER A 245 -2.61 -15.88 -13.92
N PRO A 246 -3.51 -16.24 -14.85
CA PRO A 246 -3.51 -15.68 -16.20
C PRO A 246 -3.48 -14.15 -16.26
N SER A 247 -4.28 -13.47 -15.41
CA SER A 247 -4.32 -12.00 -15.38
C SER A 247 -3.03 -11.36 -14.86
N VAL A 248 -2.32 -12.04 -13.94
CA VAL A 248 -1.03 -11.56 -13.44
C VAL A 248 0.05 -11.77 -14.48
N LEU A 249 0.06 -12.94 -15.14
CA LEU A 249 0.99 -13.25 -16.22
C LEU A 249 0.88 -12.24 -17.36
N GLU A 250 -0.33 -12.01 -17.88
CA GLU A 250 -0.59 -11.05 -18.96
C GLU A 250 -0.09 -9.66 -18.61
N ARG A 251 -0.45 -9.16 -17.42
CA ARG A 251 -0.03 -7.84 -16.94
C ARG A 251 1.49 -7.74 -16.77
N MET A 252 2.13 -8.80 -16.26
CA MET A 252 3.57 -8.79 -15.99
C MET A 252 4.39 -8.85 -17.28
N LEU A 253 3.90 -9.56 -18.31
CA LEU A 253 4.55 -9.64 -19.62
C LEU A 253 4.56 -8.30 -20.37
N VAL A 254 3.64 -7.38 -20.08
CA VAL A 254 3.69 -6.01 -20.62
C VAL A 254 5.01 -5.32 -20.27
N GLY A 255 5.63 -5.65 -19.12
CA GLY A 255 6.95 -5.14 -18.76
C GLY A 255 8.05 -5.46 -19.79
N ARG A 256 7.91 -6.53 -20.59
CA ARG A 256 8.85 -6.86 -21.68
C ARG A 256 8.73 -5.96 -22.91
N SER A 257 7.60 -5.25 -23.06
CA SER A 257 7.37 -4.36 -24.19
C SER A 257 7.98 -2.97 -24.00
N PHE A 258 8.31 -2.59 -22.78
CA PHE A 258 8.95 -1.31 -22.49
C PHE A 258 10.46 -1.38 -22.73
N SER A 259 10.98 -0.40 -23.46
CA SER A 259 12.41 -0.24 -23.68
C SER A 259 13.07 0.45 -22.48
N GLY A 260 14.41 0.41 -22.44
CA GLY A 260 15.16 1.21 -21.47
C GLY A 260 14.94 2.73 -21.64
N ILE A 261 14.57 3.19 -22.84
CA ILE A 261 14.21 4.59 -23.09
C ILE A 261 12.87 4.93 -22.45
N ASP A 262 11.87 4.04 -22.59
CA ASP A 262 10.56 4.22 -21.95
C ASP A 262 10.70 4.28 -20.43
N TYR A 263 11.51 3.40 -19.85
CA TYR A 263 11.82 3.41 -18.42
C TYR A 263 12.50 4.72 -17.98
N ALA A 264 13.52 5.17 -18.73
CA ALA A 264 14.25 6.40 -18.41
C ALA A 264 13.37 7.65 -18.51
N ASN A 265 12.46 7.71 -19.49
CA ASN A 265 11.51 8.82 -19.65
C ASN A 265 10.42 8.83 -18.55
N ALA A 266 10.18 7.69 -17.90
CA ALA A 266 9.22 7.55 -16.81
C ALA A 266 9.81 7.84 -15.42
N THR A 267 11.10 8.19 -15.32
CA THR A 267 11.83 8.48 -14.07
C THR A 267 11.85 9.97 -13.76
#